data_AF-A0A254QKN0-F1
#
_entry.id   AF-A0A254QKN0-F1
#
_cell.length_a   1.000
_cell.length_b   1.000
_cell.length_c   1.000
_cell.angle_alpha   90.00
_cell.angle_beta   90.00
_cell.angle_gamma   90.00
#
_symmetry.space_group_name_H-M   'P 1'
#
loop_
_entity.id
_entity.type
_entity.pdbx_description
1 polymer ?
#
loop_
_entity_poly.entity_id
_entity_poly.type
_entity_poly.pdbx_seq_one_letter_code
_entity_poly.pdbx_strand_id
1 'polypeptide(L)'
;METKPDARGRFGAFGGRFVPETLMPALEQLDADFEKAWQDTAFRTEFNDLLREYVGRPNPLTEAKRLSEDTGLHVTIKREDLNHTGAHKINNALGQALLA
;
A
#
# COMPACT_ATOMS: atom_id res chain seq x y z
N MET A 1 -10.22 16.67 5.50
CA MET A 1 -8.82 16.35 5.86
C MET A 1 -8.09 16.22 4.53
N GLU A 2 -7.05 17.01 4.30
CA GLU A 2 -6.25 16.88 3.07
C GLU A 2 -5.55 15.53 3.11
N THR A 3 -5.81 14.67 2.12
CA THR A 3 -5.37 13.27 2.11
C THR A 3 -4.02 13.07 1.40
N LYS A 4 -3.45 14.14 0.86
CA LYS A 4 -2.15 14.16 0.18
C LYS A 4 -1.19 15.10 0.92
N PRO A 5 0.13 14.84 0.86
CA PRO A 5 1.11 15.76 1.42
C PRO A 5 1.22 17.03 0.58
N ASP A 6 1.78 18.10 1.15
CA ASP A 6 2.17 19.29 0.41
C ASP A 6 3.30 18.99 -0.61
N ALA A 7 3.67 19.98 -1.43
CA ALA A 7 4.74 19.84 -2.42
C ALA A 7 6.12 19.50 -1.84
N ARG A 8 6.30 19.66 -0.51
CA ARG A 8 7.53 19.28 0.20
C ARG A 8 7.42 17.88 0.82
N GLY A 9 6.33 17.15 0.56
CA GLY A 9 6.07 15.83 1.13
C GLY A 9 5.57 15.87 2.57
N ARG A 10 5.01 16.98 3.06
CA ARG A 10 4.55 17.12 4.46
C ARG A 10 3.05 17.01 4.64
N PHE A 11 2.64 16.28 5.67
CA PHE A 11 1.29 16.30 6.24
C PHE A 11 1.31 17.20 7.48
N GLY A 12 1.02 18.49 7.29
CA GLY A 12 1.19 19.49 8.34
C GLY A 12 2.64 19.57 8.82
N ALA A 13 2.90 19.20 10.07
CA ALA A 13 4.24 19.20 10.65
C ALA A 13 5.06 17.92 10.39
N PHE A 14 4.45 16.86 9.85
CA PHE A 14 5.07 15.53 9.70
C PHE A 14 5.41 15.22 8.24
N GLY A 15 6.35 14.29 8.01
CA GLY A 15 6.84 13.97 6.66
C GLY A 15 7.90 14.95 6.17
N GLY A 16 8.16 14.95 4.86
CA GLY A 16 9.28 15.66 4.23
C GLY A 16 10.47 14.77 3.92
N ARG A 17 11.49 15.32 3.27
CA ARG A 17 12.72 14.62 2.86
C ARG A 17 13.89 15.07 3.75
N PHE A 18 14.24 14.23 4.72
CA PHE A 18 15.39 14.45 5.63
C PHE A 18 16.49 13.43 5.34
N VAL A 19 17.09 13.55 4.17
CA VAL A 19 18.13 12.64 3.66
C VAL A 19 19.34 13.43 3.19
N PRO A 20 20.52 12.81 3.02
CA PRO A 20 21.65 13.44 2.37
C PRO A 20 21.32 13.92 0.96
N GLU A 21 21.89 15.06 0.56
CA GLU A 21 21.71 15.65 -0.78
C GLU A 21 22.02 14.67 -1.90
N THR A 22 22.99 13.77 -1.69
CA THR A 22 23.37 12.74 -2.65
C THR A 22 22.26 11.74 -2.98
N LEU A 23 21.22 11.62 -2.15
CA LEU A 23 20.05 10.77 -2.42
C LEU A 23 18.90 11.53 -3.10
N MET A 24 18.94 12.85 -3.16
CA MET A 24 17.86 13.66 -3.73
C MET A 24 17.56 13.30 -5.19
N PRO A 25 18.55 13.12 -6.10
CA PRO A 25 18.26 12.75 -7.48
C PRO A 25 17.52 11.41 -7.61
N ALA A 26 17.85 10.43 -6.78
CA ALA A 26 17.20 9.11 -6.81
C ALA A 26 15.75 9.18 -6.30
N LEU A 27 15.48 10.00 -5.27
CA LEU A 27 14.13 10.21 -4.77
C LEU A 27 13.25 10.98 -5.77
N GLU A 28 13.80 12.00 -6.44
CA GLU A 28 13.08 12.75 -7.47
C GLU A 28 12.75 11.88 -8.69
N GLN A 29 13.69 11.03 -9.10
CA GLN A 29 13.46 10.05 -10.16
C GLN A 29 12.35 9.07 -9.77
N LEU A 30 12.39 8.52 -8.55
CA LEU A 30 11.37 7.59 -8.05
C LEU A 30 9.98 8.24 -8.02
N ASP A 31 9.86 9.48 -7.54
CA ASP A 31 8.59 10.20 -7.50
C ASP A 31 8.02 10.44 -8.92
N ALA A 32 8.89 10.80 -9.88
CA ALA A 32 8.50 11.00 -11.27
C ALA A 32 8.05 9.70 -11.95
N ASP A 33 8.80 8.61 -11.74
CA ASP A 33 8.48 7.29 -12.30
C ASP A 33 7.19 6.74 -11.69
N PHE A 34 7.00 6.90 -10.38
CA PHE A 34 5.74 6.51 -9.73
C PHE A 34 4.55 7.27 -10.32
N GLU A 35 4.62 8.60 -10.45
CA GLU A 35 3.50 9.39 -10.97
C GLU A 35 3.17 8.99 -12.41
N LYS A 36 4.20 8.79 -13.25
CA LYS A 36 4.04 8.32 -14.62
C LYS A 36 3.38 6.93 -14.67
N ALA A 37 3.90 5.97 -13.90
CA ALA A 37 3.37 4.61 -13.84
C ALA A 37 1.93 4.57 -13.31
N TRP A 38 1.61 5.37 -12.29
CA TRP A 38 0.28 5.40 -11.69
C TRP A 38 -0.78 5.99 -12.62
N GLN A 39 -0.39 6.92 -13.50
CA GLN A 39 -1.28 7.44 -14.55
C GLN A 39 -1.50 6.44 -15.69
N ASP A 40 -0.57 5.50 -15.90
CA ASP A 40 -0.70 4.45 -16.90
C ASP A 40 -1.77 3.41 -16.50
N THR A 41 -2.70 3.14 -17.43
CA THR A 41 -3.72 2.11 -17.23
C THR A 41 -3.14 0.71 -17.35
N ALA A 42 -2.11 0.51 -18.20
CA ALA A 42 -1.47 -0.79 -18.36
C ALA A 42 -0.79 -1.23 -17.06
N PHE A 43 0.01 -0.36 -16.45
CA PHE A 43 0.63 -0.59 -15.14
C PHE A 43 -0.40 -0.96 -14.06
N ARG A 44 -1.49 -0.18 -13.94
CA ARG A 44 -2.55 -0.46 -12.96
C ARG A 44 -3.28 -1.77 -13.24
N THR A 45 -3.42 -2.15 -14.51
CA THR A 45 -4.05 -3.42 -14.91
C THR A 45 -3.18 -4.59 -14.49
N GLU A 46 -1.89 -4.56 -14.86
CA GLU A 46 -0.92 -5.58 -14.47
C GLU A 46 -0.78 -5.72 -12.96
N PHE A 47 -0.69 -4.60 -12.24
CA PHE A 47 -0.64 -4.62 -10.77
C PHE A 47 -1.89 -5.28 -10.18
N ASN A 48 -3.09 -4.95 -10.68
CA ASN A 48 -4.34 -5.56 -10.20
C ASN A 48 -4.43 -7.06 -10.54
N ASP A 49 -3.92 -7.47 -11.70
CA ASP A 49 -3.85 -8.87 -12.07
C ASP A 49 -2.90 -9.65 -11.17
N LEU A 50 -1.72 -9.10 -10.86
CA LEU A 50 -0.80 -9.70 -9.90
C LEU A 50 -1.40 -9.78 -8.48
N LEU A 51 -2.11 -8.74 -8.04
CA LEU A 51 -2.82 -8.77 -6.76
C LEU A 51 -3.89 -9.87 -6.71
N ARG A 52 -4.59 -10.12 -7.81
CA ARG A 52 -5.65 -11.14 -7.88
C ARG A 52 -5.07 -12.54 -8.01
N GLU A 53 -4.24 -12.76 -9.02
CA GLU A 53 -3.77 -14.09 -9.43
C GLU A 53 -2.59 -14.60 -8.59
N TYR A 54 -1.70 -13.72 -8.15
CA TYR A 54 -0.50 -14.09 -7.38
C TYR A 54 -0.67 -13.88 -5.88
N VAL A 55 -1.20 -12.73 -5.45
CA VAL A 55 -1.38 -12.46 -4.01
C VAL A 55 -2.62 -13.15 -3.43
N GLY A 56 -3.67 -13.36 -4.25
CA GLY A 56 -4.93 -13.97 -3.82
C GLY A 56 -5.95 -12.97 -3.29
N ARG A 57 -5.94 -11.73 -3.77
CA ARG A 57 -6.94 -10.70 -3.39
C ARG A 57 -8.27 -10.90 -4.14
N PRO A 58 -9.40 -10.47 -3.56
CA PRO A 58 -9.55 -9.79 -2.27
C PRO A 58 -9.54 -10.75 -1.07
N ASN A 59 -8.96 -10.32 0.05
CA ASN A 59 -9.09 -11.10 1.29
C ASN A 59 -10.47 -10.90 1.94
N PRO A 60 -11.03 -11.95 2.56
CA PRO A 60 -12.32 -11.87 3.25
C PRO A 60 -12.27 -10.97 4.49
N LEU A 61 -13.45 -10.51 4.89
CA LEU A 61 -13.74 -9.99 6.22
C LEU A 61 -14.40 -11.11 7.02
N THR A 62 -13.79 -11.55 8.12
CA THR A 62 -14.31 -12.65 8.94
C THR A 62 -14.81 -12.12 10.27
N GLU A 63 -16.08 -12.37 10.61
CA GLU A 63 -16.61 -12.09 11.93
C GLU A 63 -15.94 -12.98 12.99
N ALA A 64 -15.38 -12.36 14.02
CA ALA A 64 -14.71 -13.03 15.13
C ALA A 64 -15.70 -13.32 16.26
N LYS A 65 -16.68 -14.21 16.03
CA LYS A 65 -17.83 -14.46 16.92
C LYS A 65 -17.48 -14.56 18.41
N ARG A 66 -16.47 -15.38 18.76
CA ARG A 66 -16.04 -15.56 20.15
C ARG A 66 -15.53 -14.27 20.78
N LEU A 67 -14.74 -13.50 20.02
CA LEU A 67 -14.25 -12.20 20.49
C LEU A 67 -15.39 -11.18 20.59
N SER A 68 -16.37 -11.26 19.68
CA SER A 68 -17.57 -10.43 19.76
C SER A 68 -18.39 -10.73 21.02
N GLU A 69 -18.58 -12.00 21.35
CA GLU A 69 -19.24 -12.45 22.58
C GLU A 69 -18.48 -11.99 23.84
N ASP A 70 -17.16 -12.18 23.86
CA ASP A 70 -16.31 -11.82 25.00
C ASP A 70 -16.26 -10.30 25.25
N THR A 71 -16.38 -9.48 24.18
CA THR A 71 -16.27 -8.01 24.27
C THR A 71 -17.63 -7.30 24.30
N GLY A 72 -18.71 -7.97 23.91
CA GLY A 72 -20.02 -7.35 23.67
C GLY A 72 -20.07 -6.42 22.44
N LEU A 73 -19.03 -6.42 21.59
CA LEU A 73 -18.92 -5.61 20.38
C LEU A 73 -18.98 -6.48 19.13
N HIS A 74 -19.43 -5.96 18.00
CA HIS A 74 -19.29 -6.68 16.73
C HIS A 74 -17.85 -6.55 16.21
N VAL A 75 -17.06 -7.63 16.28
CA VAL A 75 -15.67 -7.65 15.84
C VAL A 75 -15.53 -8.42 14.52
N THR A 76 -14.92 -7.77 13.53
CA THR A 76 -14.59 -8.37 12.23
C THR A 76 -13.10 -8.17 11.92
N ILE A 77 -12.48 -9.21 11.35
CA ILE A 77 -11.05 -9.23 11.01
C ILE A 77 -10.88 -9.14 9.50
N LYS A 78 -10.10 -8.15 9.03
CA LYS A 78 -9.62 -8.11 7.64
C LYS A 78 -8.45 -9.06 7.47
N ARG A 79 -8.66 -10.14 6.69
CA ARG A 79 -7.78 -11.31 6.64
C ARG A 79 -6.54 -11.13 5.74
N GLU A 80 -5.76 -10.09 5.95
CA GLU A 80 -4.48 -9.89 5.21
C GLU A 80 -3.43 -10.97 5.54
N ASP A 81 -3.65 -11.77 6.59
CA ASP A 81 -2.89 -12.99 6.89
C ASP A 81 -3.03 -14.06 5.80
N LEU A 82 -4.07 -13.99 4.97
CA LEU A 82 -4.32 -14.93 3.87
C LEU A 82 -3.65 -14.53 2.55
N ASN A 83 -2.98 -13.38 2.49
CA ASN A 83 -2.19 -13.03 1.32
C ASN A 83 -1.07 -14.06 1.10
N HIS A 84 -0.65 -14.24 -0.16
CA HIS A 84 0.62 -14.90 -0.44
C HIS A 84 1.74 -14.25 0.40
N THR A 85 2.63 -15.07 0.98
CA THR A 85 3.62 -14.68 2.02
C THR A 85 3.09 -14.40 3.44
N GLY A 86 1.77 -14.39 3.65
CA GLY A 86 1.15 -14.37 4.99
C GLY A 86 0.95 -13.00 5.64
N ALA A 87 1.14 -11.90 4.91
CA ALA A 87 0.94 -10.55 5.44
C ALA A 87 0.62 -9.52 4.35
N HIS A 88 0.14 -8.33 4.75
CA HIS A 88 -0.14 -7.21 3.83
C HIS A 88 1.09 -6.63 3.10
N LYS A 89 2.32 -6.97 3.54
CA LYS A 89 3.57 -6.40 2.99
C LYS A 89 3.77 -6.74 1.50
N ILE A 90 3.27 -7.89 1.05
CA ILE A 90 3.38 -8.31 -0.35
C ILE A 90 2.71 -7.34 -1.31
N ASN A 91 1.61 -6.68 -0.89
CA ASN A 91 0.90 -5.71 -1.71
C ASN A 91 1.83 -4.54 -2.12
N ASN A 92 2.62 -4.05 -1.16
CA ASN A 92 3.59 -2.98 -1.39
C ASN A 92 4.82 -3.48 -2.15
N ALA A 93 5.39 -4.61 -1.73
CA ALA A 93 6.60 -5.15 -2.35
C ALA A 93 6.40 -5.42 -3.85
N LEU A 94 5.23 -5.95 -4.22
CA LEU A 94 4.88 -6.23 -5.61
C LEU A 94 4.75 -4.96 -6.45
N GLY A 95 4.09 -3.92 -5.92
CA GLY A 95 3.97 -2.64 -6.61
C GLY A 95 5.32 -1.94 -6.81
N GLN A 96 6.20 -1.98 -5.80
CA GLN A 96 7.55 -1.44 -5.92
C GLN A 96 8.42 -2.25 -6.88
N ALA A 97 8.30 -3.58 -6.88
CA ALA A 97 9.02 -4.45 -7.81
C ALA A 97 8.56 -4.24 -9.26
N LEU A 98 7.28 -3.95 -9.49
CA LEU A 98 6.73 -3.64 -10.81
C LEU A 98 7.17 -2.25 -11.31
N LEU A 99 7.45 -1.31 -10.41
CA LEU A 99 7.93 0.03 -10.75
C LEU A 99 9.42 0.04 -11.17
N ALA A 100 10.18 -0.99 -10.79
CA ALA A 100 11.64 -1.08 -10.95
C ALA A 100 12.10 -1.39 -12.38
#